data_AF-Q6XHY4-F1
#
_entry.id   AF-Q6XHY4-F1
#
_cell.length_a   1.000
_cell.length_b   1.000
_cell.length_c   1.000
_cell.angle_alpha   90.00
_cell.angle_beta   90.00
_cell.angle_gamma   90.00
#
_symmetry.space_group_name_H-M   'P 1'
#
loop_
_entity.id
_entity.type
_entity.pdbx_description
1 polymer ?
#
loop_
_entity_poly.entity_id
_entity_poly.type
_entity_poly.pdbx_seq_one_letter_code
_entity_poly.pdbx_strand_id
1 'polypeptide(L)'
;MGQVVEADILGDEWKGYQLRIAGGNDKQGFPMKQGVLTHGRVRLLLKKGHSCYRPRRTGERKRKSVRGCIVDANMSVLALVVLKKGEQDIPGLTDTTIPRRLGPKRASKIRKLYNLSKEDDVRRFVVRRPLPAKDNKKATSKAPKIQRLITPVVLQRKHRRIALKKKRQ
;
A
#
# COMPACT_ATOMS: atom_id res chain seq x y z
N MET A 1 10.26 -14.28 -10.05
CA MET A 1 9.75 -13.10 -9.31
C MET A 1 9.30 -13.53 -7.91
N GLY A 2 9.61 -12.73 -6.89
CA GLY A 2 9.33 -13.00 -5.47
C GLY A 2 10.52 -13.58 -4.68
N GLN A 3 11.56 -14.04 -5.37
CA GLN A 3 12.77 -14.58 -4.78
C GLN A 3 13.66 -13.46 -4.22
N VAL A 4 14.37 -13.79 -3.14
CA VAL A 4 15.41 -12.96 -2.53
C VAL A 4 16.75 -13.34 -3.14
N VAL A 5 17.51 -12.34 -3.55
CA VAL A 5 18.82 -12.48 -4.18
C VAL A 5 19.82 -11.58 -3.44
N GLU A 6 21.05 -12.06 -3.36
CA GLU A 6 22.18 -11.28 -2.87
C GLU A 6 22.59 -10.27 -3.94
N ALA A 7 22.89 -9.05 -3.51
CA ALA A 7 23.19 -7.94 -4.41
C ALA A 7 24.70 -7.73 -4.63
N ASP A 8 25.55 -8.53 -3.98
CA ASP A 8 27.01 -8.42 -4.04
C ASP A 8 27.56 -8.44 -5.47
N ILE A 9 26.86 -9.11 -6.39
CA ILE A 9 27.24 -9.18 -7.82
C ILE A 9 27.06 -7.86 -8.59
N LEU A 10 26.35 -6.88 -8.03
CA LEU A 10 26.04 -5.62 -8.71
C LEU A 10 27.15 -4.57 -8.55
N GLY A 11 27.97 -4.70 -7.51
CA GLY A 11 29.03 -3.75 -7.16
C GLY A 11 29.36 -3.80 -5.67
N ASP A 12 30.53 -3.28 -5.29
CA ASP A 12 31.01 -3.27 -3.91
C ASP A 12 30.08 -2.47 -2.97
N GLU A 13 29.39 -1.45 -3.50
CA GLU A 13 28.42 -0.65 -2.73
C GLU A 13 27.17 -1.43 -2.31
N TRP A 14 26.89 -2.56 -2.96
CA TRP A 14 25.75 -3.43 -2.68
C TRP A 14 26.09 -4.61 -1.77
N LYS A 15 27.33 -4.67 -1.26
CA LYS A 15 27.78 -5.78 -0.43
C LYS A 15 26.94 -5.94 0.83
N GLY A 16 26.44 -7.16 1.06
CA GLY A 16 25.60 -7.53 2.19
C GLY A 16 24.13 -7.10 2.06
N TYR A 17 23.74 -6.43 0.97
CA TYR A 17 22.34 -6.14 0.70
C TYR A 17 21.60 -7.38 0.19
N GLN A 18 20.36 -7.55 0.66
CA GLN A 18 19.45 -8.55 0.12
C GLN A 18 18.27 -7.87 -0.56
N LEU A 19 18.10 -8.19 -1.84
CA LEU A 19 17.06 -7.61 -2.69
C LEU A 19 16.02 -8.68 -3.03
N ARG A 20 14.75 -8.29 -3.04
CA ARG A 20 13.66 -9.13 -3.54
C ARG A 20 13.23 -8.65 -4.92
N ILE A 21 13.17 -9.57 -5.88
CA ILE A 21 12.64 -9.27 -7.22
C ILE A 21 11.12 -9.12 -7.11
N ALA A 22 10.61 -7.89 -7.13
CA ALA A 22 9.19 -7.60 -6.95
C ALA A 22 8.41 -7.58 -8.27
N GLY A 23 9.08 -7.28 -9.39
CA GLY A 23 8.46 -7.26 -10.72
C GLY A 23 9.35 -6.67 -11.79
N GLY A 24 8.75 -6.25 -12.89
CA GLY A 24 9.45 -5.63 -13.99
C GLY A 24 8.60 -5.50 -15.25
N ASN A 25 9.22 -4.93 -16.27
CA ASN A 25 8.64 -4.69 -17.58
C ASN A 25 9.55 -5.22 -18.68
N ASP A 26 8.90 -5.77 -19.71
CA ASP A 26 9.52 -6.15 -20.97
C ASP A 26 9.96 -4.91 -21.78
N LYS A 27 10.80 -5.10 -22.81
CA LYS A 27 11.23 -4.09 -23.79
C LYS A 27 10.06 -3.34 -24.44
N GLN A 28 8.95 -4.03 -24.71
CA GLN A 28 7.74 -3.42 -25.29
C GLN A 28 6.72 -2.99 -24.21
N GLY A 29 7.13 -2.90 -22.94
CA GLY A 29 6.32 -2.36 -21.85
C GLY A 29 5.33 -3.32 -21.20
N PHE A 30 5.25 -4.59 -21.64
CA PHE A 30 4.37 -5.57 -21.01
C PHE A 30 4.83 -5.91 -19.58
N PRO A 31 3.94 -5.86 -18.57
CA PRO A 31 4.31 -6.14 -17.19
C PRO A 31 4.47 -7.64 -16.93
N MET A 32 5.36 -7.98 -15.99
CA MET A 32 5.50 -9.34 -15.47
C MET A 32 4.30 -9.75 -14.60
N LYS A 33 3.95 -11.04 -14.61
CA LYS A 33 2.89 -11.61 -13.78
C LYS A 33 3.39 -12.80 -12.96
N GLN A 34 3.19 -12.75 -11.64
CA GLN A 34 3.50 -13.88 -10.75
C GLN A 34 2.71 -15.12 -11.12
N GLY A 35 3.37 -16.27 -11.07
CA GLY A 35 2.76 -17.59 -11.32
C GLY A 35 2.68 -17.97 -12.79
N VAL A 36 3.17 -17.11 -13.70
CA VAL A 36 3.37 -17.46 -15.11
C VAL A 36 4.81 -17.91 -15.25
N LEU A 37 5.06 -19.21 -15.16
CA LEU A 37 6.40 -19.81 -15.10
C LEU A 37 7.07 -19.92 -16.48
N THR A 38 7.05 -18.83 -17.24
CA THR A 38 7.70 -18.70 -18.55
C THR A 38 8.55 -17.43 -18.57
N HIS A 39 9.53 -17.34 -19.46
CA HIS A 39 10.29 -16.10 -19.69
C HIS A 39 9.58 -15.21 -20.73
N GLY A 40 8.93 -15.83 -21.73
CA GLY A 40 8.22 -15.13 -22.80
C GLY A 40 6.86 -14.53 -22.41
N ARG A 41 6.15 -14.04 -23.43
CA ARG A 41 4.80 -13.48 -23.29
C ARG A 41 3.72 -14.52 -23.48
N VAL A 42 2.66 -14.40 -22.69
CA VAL A 42 1.46 -15.23 -22.79
C VAL A 42 0.21 -14.36 -22.78
N ARG A 43 -0.87 -14.83 -23.42
CA ARG A 43 -2.17 -14.14 -23.44
C ARG A 43 -3.15 -14.79 -22.48
N LEU A 44 -3.38 -14.15 -21.34
CA LEU A 44 -4.27 -14.65 -20.29
C LEU A 44 -5.60 -13.88 -20.25
N LEU A 45 -6.68 -14.59 -19.91
CA LEU A 45 -7.99 -13.99 -19.67
C LEU A 45 -8.10 -13.48 -18.22
N LEU A 46 -7.87 -12.19 -18.01
CA LEU A 46 -7.81 -11.56 -16.69
C LEU A 46 -9.18 -11.01 -16.24
N LYS A 47 -9.55 -11.26 -14.98
CA LYS A 47 -10.71 -10.67 -14.27
C LYS A 47 -10.28 -9.58 -13.26
N LYS A 48 -11.26 -8.88 -12.67
CA LYS A 48 -11.05 -7.95 -11.55
C LYS A 48 -10.24 -8.59 -10.42
N GLY A 49 -9.24 -7.87 -9.91
CA GLY A 49 -8.39 -8.32 -8.81
C GLY A 49 -7.10 -9.02 -9.23
N HIS A 50 -6.97 -9.47 -10.48
CA HIS A 50 -5.68 -9.91 -10.99
C HIS A 50 -4.76 -8.71 -11.25
N SER A 51 -3.45 -8.93 -11.05
CA SER A 51 -2.41 -8.03 -11.52
C SER A 51 -2.45 -7.86 -13.05
N CYS A 52 -1.86 -6.76 -13.54
CA CYS A 52 -1.71 -6.42 -14.97
C CYS A 52 -3.02 -6.04 -15.69
N TYR A 53 -4.16 -5.99 -14.99
CA TYR A 53 -5.43 -5.56 -15.58
C TYR A 53 -6.27 -4.73 -14.60
N ARG A 54 -6.80 -3.61 -15.11
CA ARG A 54 -7.78 -2.77 -14.43
C ARG A 54 -9.07 -2.77 -15.26
N PRO A 55 -10.14 -3.46 -14.81
CA PRO A 55 -11.40 -3.51 -15.54
C PRO A 55 -12.07 -2.14 -15.61
N ARG A 56 -12.81 -1.88 -16.69
CA ARG A 56 -13.56 -0.63 -16.88
C ARG A 56 -15.03 -0.80 -16.54
N ARG A 57 -15.57 -2.01 -16.74
CA ARG A 57 -16.94 -2.37 -16.34
C ARG A 57 -16.93 -3.47 -15.28
N THR A 58 -18.00 -3.55 -14.50
CA THR A 58 -18.21 -4.64 -13.54
C THR A 58 -18.41 -5.96 -14.30
N GLY A 59 -17.82 -7.05 -13.80
CA GLY A 59 -17.89 -8.37 -14.44
C GLY A 59 -16.99 -8.55 -15.67
N GLU A 60 -16.39 -7.49 -16.20
CA GLU A 60 -15.55 -7.56 -17.41
C GLU A 60 -14.32 -8.46 -17.20
N ARG A 61 -14.08 -9.36 -18.15
CA ARG A 61 -12.83 -10.11 -18.31
C ARG A 61 -12.21 -9.72 -19.65
N LYS A 62 -10.89 -9.53 -19.68
CA LYS A 62 -10.17 -9.18 -20.91
C LYS A 62 -8.95 -10.05 -21.10
N ARG A 63 -8.79 -10.58 -22.33
CA ARG A 63 -7.58 -11.29 -22.72
C ARG A 63 -6.46 -10.28 -22.97
N LYS A 64 -5.42 -10.32 -22.15
CA LYS A 64 -4.25 -9.42 -22.24
C LYS A 64 -2.96 -10.21 -22.34
N SER A 65 -2.02 -9.68 -23.10
CA SER A 65 -0.65 -10.15 -23.11
C SER A 65 0.06 -9.70 -21.84
N VAL A 66 0.76 -10.62 -21.18
CA VAL A 66 1.59 -10.38 -20.00
C VAL A 66 2.90 -11.14 -20.17
N ARG A 67 3.98 -10.63 -19.58
CA ARG A 67 5.25 -11.35 -19.52
C ARG A 67 5.24 -12.31 -18.34
N GLY A 68 5.88 -13.46 -18.49
CA GLY A 68 6.04 -14.40 -17.39
C GLY A 68 6.98 -13.89 -16.30
N CYS A 69 7.13 -14.67 -15.22
CA CYS A 69 7.86 -14.26 -14.03
C CYS A 69 9.34 -14.67 -14.01
N ILE A 70 9.80 -15.42 -15.02
CA ILE A 70 11.21 -15.78 -15.19
C ILE A 70 11.93 -14.59 -15.81
N VAL A 71 13.04 -14.20 -15.19
CA VAL A 71 13.86 -13.06 -15.62
C VAL A 71 14.84 -13.55 -16.70
N ASP A 72 15.00 -12.78 -17.76
CA ASP A 72 15.97 -13.00 -18.84
C ASP A 72 16.55 -11.65 -19.31
N ALA A 73 17.42 -11.69 -20.32
CA ALA A 73 18.02 -10.49 -20.92
C ALA A 73 17.02 -9.64 -21.75
N ASN A 74 15.79 -10.10 -21.97
CA ASN A 74 14.77 -9.38 -22.74
C ASN A 74 13.87 -8.52 -21.85
N MET A 75 14.44 -7.97 -20.78
CA MET A 75 13.78 -7.04 -19.90
C MET A 75 14.25 -5.61 -20.16
N SER A 76 13.37 -4.64 -19.92
CA SER A 76 13.74 -3.22 -19.95
C SER A 76 13.99 -2.69 -18.54
N VAL A 77 13.14 -3.06 -17.59
CA VAL A 77 13.24 -2.59 -16.20
C VAL A 77 12.93 -3.75 -15.26
N LEU A 78 13.76 -3.89 -14.21
CA LEU A 78 13.50 -4.75 -13.07
C LEU A 78 13.15 -3.91 -11.85
N ALA A 79 12.09 -4.28 -11.15
CA ALA A 79 11.68 -3.67 -9.89
C ALA A 79 12.16 -4.53 -8.72
N LEU A 80 13.10 -3.99 -7.95
CA LEU A 80 13.69 -4.64 -6.78
C LEU A 80 13.25 -3.95 -5.48
N VAL A 81 13.20 -4.69 -4.38
CA VAL A 81 12.87 -4.17 -3.04
C VAL A 81 13.96 -4.59 -2.08
N VAL A 82 14.56 -3.61 -1.38
CA VAL A 82 15.53 -3.88 -0.31
C VAL A 82 14.83 -4.54 0.88
N LEU A 83 15.30 -5.71 1.28
CA LEU A 83 14.83 -6.41 2.48
C LEU A 83 15.80 -6.26 3.66
N LYS A 84 17.10 -6.38 3.39
CA LYS A 84 18.17 -6.22 4.37
C LYS A 84 19.13 -5.13 3.88
N LYS A 85 19.42 -4.16 4.74
CA LYS A 85 20.45 -3.15 4.51
C LYS A 85 21.83 -3.80 4.65
N GLY A 86 22.72 -3.52 3.71
CA GLY A 86 24.12 -3.94 3.75
C GLY A 86 25.00 -3.02 4.60
N GLU A 87 26.30 -3.09 4.38
CA GLU A 87 27.31 -2.39 5.18
C GLU A 87 27.36 -0.89 4.88
N GLN A 88 27.39 -0.53 3.58
CA GLN A 88 27.49 0.85 3.13
C GLN A 88 26.11 1.47 2.87
N ASP A 89 26.03 2.79 3.00
CA ASP A 89 24.83 3.55 2.67
C ASP A 89 24.79 3.91 1.18
N ILE A 90 23.60 3.83 0.58
CA ILE A 90 23.37 4.08 -0.84
C ILE A 90 22.71 5.46 -1.00
N PRO A 91 23.39 6.40 -1.71
CA PRO A 91 22.88 7.74 -1.94
C PRO A 91 21.47 7.74 -2.54
N GLY A 92 20.59 8.52 -1.91
CA GLY A 92 19.20 8.69 -2.36
C GLY A 92 18.26 7.52 -2.07
N LEU A 93 18.75 6.38 -1.58
CA LEU A 93 17.92 5.23 -1.22
C LEU A 93 17.88 4.99 0.29
N THR A 94 19.04 4.80 0.93
CA THR A 94 19.09 4.53 2.38
C THR A 94 19.41 5.77 3.21
N ASP A 95 20.02 6.79 2.60
CA ASP A 95 20.38 8.05 3.27
C ASP A 95 19.17 8.86 3.74
N THR A 96 18.09 8.86 2.96
CA THR A 96 16.93 9.72 3.22
C THR A 96 15.75 8.91 3.73
N THR A 97 15.10 9.42 4.78
CA THR A 97 13.89 8.81 5.31
C THR A 97 12.68 9.64 4.92
N ILE A 98 11.81 9.06 4.08
CA ILE A 98 10.57 9.71 3.65
C ILE A 98 9.45 9.37 4.64
N PRO A 99 8.88 10.35 5.38
CA PRO A 99 7.83 10.08 6.34
C PRO A 99 6.53 9.62 5.66
N ARG A 100 5.75 8.78 6.34
CA ARG A 100 4.44 8.36 5.84
C ARG A 100 3.49 9.56 5.75
N ARG A 101 2.90 9.74 4.57
CA ARG A 101 1.99 10.88 4.29
C ARG A 101 0.73 10.91 5.14
N LEU A 102 0.20 9.75 5.55
CA LEU A 102 -1.09 9.65 6.25
C LEU A 102 -0.98 8.80 7.50
N GLY A 103 -1.55 9.32 8.59
CA GLY A 103 -1.80 8.56 9.81
C GLY A 103 -3.05 7.67 9.73
N PRO A 104 -3.28 6.82 10.74
CA PRO A 104 -4.45 5.95 10.79
C PRO A 104 -5.77 6.75 10.93
N LYS A 105 -6.78 6.39 10.11
CA LYS A 105 -8.13 7.00 10.15
C LYS A 105 -9.13 6.26 11.05
N ARG A 106 -8.94 4.97 11.30
CA ARG A 106 -9.88 4.12 12.06
C ARG A 106 -9.52 4.16 13.54
N ALA A 107 -10.52 4.32 14.43
CA ALA A 107 -10.32 4.40 15.88
C ALA A 107 -9.43 3.27 16.44
N SER A 108 -9.67 2.02 16.04
CA SER A 108 -8.86 0.88 16.50
C SER A 108 -7.39 0.93 16.04
N LYS A 109 -7.12 1.50 14.86
CA LYS A 109 -5.74 1.66 14.36
C LYS A 109 -5.01 2.82 15.05
N ILE A 110 -5.74 3.85 15.46
CA ILE A 110 -5.20 4.95 16.26
C ILE A 110 -4.80 4.42 17.64
N ARG A 111 -5.68 3.65 18.30
CA ARG A 111 -5.35 3.00 19.58
C ARG A 111 -4.11 2.13 19.48
N LYS A 112 -4.03 1.27 18.46
CA LYS A 112 -2.86 0.40 18.24
C LYS A 112 -1.56 1.20 18.03
N LEU A 113 -1.63 2.35 17.36
CA LEU A 113 -0.44 3.16 17.08
C LEU A 113 0.13 3.81 18.35
N TYR A 114 -0.74 4.31 19.22
CA TYR A 114 -0.36 5.02 20.45
C TYR A 114 -0.46 4.16 21.72
N ASN A 115 -0.63 2.84 21.56
CA ASN A 115 -0.84 1.89 22.65
C ASN A 115 -1.91 2.31 23.67
N LEU A 116 -3.04 2.83 23.19
CA LEU A 116 -4.13 3.34 24.04
C LEU A 116 -5.07 2.23 24.49
N SER A 117 -5.65 2.42 25.68
CA SER A 117 -6.74 1.59 26.20
C SER A 117 -8.07 1.92 25.49
N LYS A 118 -9.14 1.22 25.87
CA LYS A 118 -10.47 1.44 25.27
C LYS A 118 -11.12 2.71 25.83
N GLU A 119 -10.81 2.99 27.08
CA GLU A 119 -11.29 4.08 27.92
C GLU A 119 -10.77 5.43 27.38
N ASP A 120 -9.58 5.43 26.78
CA ASP A 120 -8.97 6.63 26.22
C ASP A 120 -9.72 7.20 25.01
N ASP A 121 -9.81 8.54 24.99
CA ASP A 121 -10.39 9.28 23.88
C ASP A 121 -9.40 9.45 22.72
N VAL A 122 -9.57 8.61 21.70
CA VAL A 122 -8.78 8.62 20.47
C VAL A 122 -8.85 9.94 19.67
N ARG A 123 -9.80 10.84 19.94
CA ARG A 123 -9.97 12.11 19.20
C ARG A 123 -8.77 13.04 19.38
N ARG A 124 -8.12 13.00 20.54
CA ARG A 124 -6.96 13.85 20.86
C ARG A 124 -5.69 13.38 20.16
N PHE A 125 -5.59 12.09 19.87
CA PHE A 125 -4.40 11.42 19.32
C PHE A 125 -4.43 11.31 17.78
N VAL A 126 -5.33 12.01 17.09
CA VAL A 126 -5.37 11.96 15.62
C VAL A 126 -4.22 12.79 15.05
N VAL A 127 -3.35 12.15 14.26
CA VAL A 127 -2.30 12.84 13.51
C VAL A 127 -2.93 13.92 12.61
N ARG A 128 -2.56 15.17 12.85
CA ARG A 128 -2.97 16.32 12.04
C ARG A 128 -1.86 16.64 11.04
N ARG A 129 -2.24 16.98 9.82
CA ARG A 129 -1.31 17.47 8.81
C ARG A 129 -1.26 19.00 8.88
N PRO A 130 -0.12 19.62 9.22
CA PRO A 130 0.05 21.06 9.11
C PRO A 130 0.05 21.45 7.63
N LEU A 131 -0.63 22.54 7.31
CA LEU A 131 -0.63 23.19 6.01
C LEU A 131 -0.02 24.58 6.22
N PRO A 132 1.14 24.87 5.62
CA PRO A 132 1.77 26.19 5.74
C PRO A 132 0.87 27.27 5.13
N ALA A 133 1.09 28.52 5.54
CA ALA A 133 0.43 29.65 4.91
C ALA A 133 0.83 29.71 3.43
N LYS A 134 -0.16 29.78 2.53
CA LYS A 134 0.06 29.82 1.09
C LYS A 134 -1.04 30.64 0.44
N ASP A 135 -0.70 31.52 -0.50
CA ASP A 135 -1.60 32.29 -1.37
C ASP A 135 -2.86 32.81 -0.65
N ASN A 136 -2.70 33.87 0.15
CA ASN A 136 -3.75 34.52 0.94
C ASN A 136 -4.49 33.62 1.96
N LYS A 137 -4.00 32.40 2.21
CA LYS A 137 -4.54 31.49 3.24
C LYS A 137 -3.57 31.37 4.40
N LYS A 138 -4.12 31.55 5.61
CA LYS A 138 -3.40 31.35 6.88
C LYS A 138 -3.01 29.89 7.04
N ALA A 139 -1.95 29.66 7.81
CA ALA A 139 -1.55 28.30 8.20
C ALA A 139 -2.70 27.61 8.94
N THR A 140 -3.00 26.37 8.55
CA THR A 140 -4.07 25.58 9.18
C THR A 140 -3.63 24.14 9.36
N SER A 141 -4.35 23.37 10.17
CA SER A 141 -4.12 21.92 10.30
C SER A 141 -5.36 21.14 9.86
N LYS A 142 -5.15 20.04 9.13
CA LYS A 142 -6.24 19.14 8.70
C LYS A 142 -6.11 17.79 9.38
N ALA A 143 -7.24 17.26 9.85
CA ALA A 143 -7.35 15.93 10.43
C ALA A 143 -8.40 15.09 9.68
N PRO A 144 -8.20 13.77 9.55
CA PRO A 144 -9.20 12.89 8.97
C PRO A 144 -10.40 12.71 9.91
N LYS A 145 -11.61 12.59 9.35
CA LYS A 145 -12.80 12.14 10.10
C LYS A 145 -12.59 10.70 10.58
N ILE A 146 -12.59 10.49 11.89
CA ILE A 146 -12.35 9.17 12.49
C ILE A 146 -13.49 8.20 12.11
N GLN A 147 -13.12 7.03 11.61
CA GLN A 147 -14.08 5.97 11.29
C GLN A 147 -14.19 4.97 12.44
N ARG A 148 -15.40 4.42 12.63
CA ARG A 148 -15.73 3.43 13.68
C ARG A 148 -15.47 3.96 15.10
N LEU A 149 -15.62 5.27 15.30
CA LEU A 149 -15.69 5.86 16.64
C LEU A 149 -17.09 5.65 17.19
N ILE A 150 -17.20 5.17 18.44
CA ILE A 150 -18.47 5.08 19.13
C ILE A 150 -18.74 6.47 19.72
N THR A 151 -19.82 7.11 19.25
CA THR A 151 -20.27 8.41 19.75
C THR A 151 -21.64 8.27 20.42
N PRO A 152 -22.06 9.21 21.28
CA PRO A 152 -23.39 9.19 21.90
C PRO A 152 -24.52 9.06 20.86
N VAL A 153 -24.38 9.70 19.70
CA VAL A 153 -25.33 9.60 18.59
C VAL A 153 -25.44 8.17 18.04
N VAL A 154 -24.32 7.44 17.93
CA VAL A 154 -24.33 6.04 17.48
C VAL A 154 -25.06 5.16 18.49
N LEU A 155 -24.84 5.39 19.79
CA LEU A 155 -25.54 4.68 20.87
C LEU A 155 -27.03 4.97 20.86
N GLN A 156 -27.42 6.25 20.75
CA GLN A 156 -28.83 6.67 20.68
C GLN A 156 -29.55 6.05 19.48
N ARG A 157 -28.92 6.03 18.30
CA ARG A 157 -29.46 5.37 17.10
C ARG A 157 -29.65 3.86 17.31
N LYS A 158 -28.70 3.20 18.00
CA LYS A 158 -28.80 1.79 18.37
C LYS A 158 -29.97 1.56 19.35
N HIS A 159 -30.10 2.38 20.39
CA HIS A 159 -31.19 2.29 21.37
C HIS A 159 -32.56 2.52 20.71
N ARG A 160 -32.70 3.55 19.87
CA ARG A 160 -33.93 3.82 19.11
C ARG A 160 -34.33 2.64 18.23
N ARG A 161 -33.38 2.02 17.52
CA ARG A 161 -33.66 0.83 16.70
C ARG A 161 -34.17 -0.35 17.53
N ILE A 162 -33.60 -0.57 18.72
CA ILE A 162 -34.05 -1.63 19.63
C ILE A 162 -35.45 -1.31 20.16
N ALA A 163 -35.72 -0.07 20.56
CA ALA A 163 -37.03 0.37 21.03
C ALA A 163 -38.12 0.19 19.95
N LEU A 164 -37.84 0.57 18.70
CA LEU A 164 -38.75 0.36 17.58
C LEU A 164 -38.98 -1.13 17.28
N LYS A 165 -37.97 -1.99 17.44
CA LYS A 165 -38.13 -3.43 17.30
C LYS A 165 -39.05 -4.00 18.40
N LYS A 166 -38.87 -3.56 19.64
CA LYS A 166 -39.74 -3.96 20.77
C LYS A 166 -41.19 -3.51 20.58
N LYS A 167 -41.43 -2.29 20.08
CA LYS A 167 -42.79 -1.79 19.78
C LYS A 167 -43.50 -2.52 18.63
N ARG A 168 -42.73 -3.22 17.78
CA ARG A 168 -43.27 -4.00 16.65
C ARG A 168 -43.61 -5.43 17.02
N GLN A 169 -43.03 -5.93 18.12
CA GLN A 169 -43.38 -7.22 18.73
C GLN A 169 -44.57 -7.01 19.64
#